data_AF-A0A9D9CDH7-F1
#
_entry.id   AF-A0A9D9CDH7-F1
#
_cell.length_a   1.000
_cell.length_b   1.000
_cell.length_c   1.000
_cell.angle_alpha   90.00
_cell.angle_beta   90.00
_cell.angle_gamma   90.00
#
_symmetry.space_group_name_H-M   'P 1'
#
loop_
_entity.id
_entity.type
_entity.pdbx_description
1 polymer ?
#
loop_
_entity_poly.entity_id
_entity_poly.type
_entity_poly.pdbx_seq_one_letter_code
_entity_poly.pdbx_strand_id
1 'polypeptide(L)'
;AREFALKQGEVGVYEKDKTKPVFVYDEDKHQLAANPMQFMCRIQTDDQAKMLQMTLDKQPTLSATCKLSVKSKGVPSIGSQCQVEVLKIDGDKVWLLDHESYMSFIFYYPQQ
;
A
#
# COMPACT_ATOMS: atom_id res chain seq x y z
N ALA A 1 13.79 -4.03 -8.03
CA ALA A 1 12.60 -3.43 -7.37
C ALA A 1 12.35 -4.04 -6.00
N ARG A 2 12.47 -5.36 -5.84
CA ARG A 2 12.34 -6.08 -4.55
C ARG A 2 13.13 -5.48 -3.38
N GLU A 3 14.44 -5.31 -3.53
CA GLU A 3 15.28 -4.74 -2.44
C GLU A 3 14.88 -3.30 -2.08
N PHE A 4 14.43 -2.51 -3.06
CA PHE A 4 13.90 -1.17 -2.82
C PHE A 4 12.60 -1.23 -2.02
N ALA A 5 11.68 -2.11 -2.40
CA ALA A 5 10.41 -2.30 -1.70
C ALA A 5 10.63 -2.69 -0.23
N LEU A 6 11.53 -3.64 0.04
CA LEU A 6 11.84 -4.12 1.39
C LEU A 6 12.50 -3.08 2.30
N LYS A 7 13.07 -2.01 1.76
CA LYS A 7 13.68 -0.91 2.53
C LYS A 7 12.67 0.15 2.98
N GLN A 8 11.45 0.12 2.44
CA GLN A 8 10.41 1.09 2.81
C GLN A 8 9.81 0.74 4.18
N GLY A 9 9.35 1.75 4.93
CA GLY A 9 8.86 1.57 6.30
C GLY A 9 7.43 2.07 6.58
N GLU A 10 6.96 3.07 5.84
CA GLU A 10 5.66 3.71 6.07
C GLU A 10 4.57 3.09 5.20
N VAL A 11 3.34 2.99 5.72
CA VAL A 11 2.18 2.52 4.95
C VAL A 11 1.95 3.46 3.76
N GLY A 12 1.77 2.95 2.55
CA GLY A 12 1.62 3.80 1.37
C GLY A 12 2.13 3.18 0.07
N VAL A 13 2.41 4.05 -0.90
CA VAL A 13 2.88 3.68 -2.25
C VAL A 13 4.21 4.36 -2.56
N TYR A 14 5.10 3.58 -3.16
CA TYR A 14 6.44 3.96 -3.56
C TYR A 14 6.71 3.50 -4.99
N GLU A 15 7.52 4.27 -5.70
CA GLU A 15 7.96 3.95 -7.05
C GLU A 15 9.48 3.99 -7.06
N LYS A 16 10.12 2.94 -7.57
CA LYS A 16 11.57 2.74 -7.47
C LYS A 16 12.39 3.92 -8.02
N ASP A 17 11.93 4.54 -9.09
CA ASP A 17 12.67 5.58 -9.81
C ASP A 17 12.38 7.00 -9.28
N LYS A 18 11.54 7.13 -8.25
CA LYS A 18 11.26 8.41 -7.58
C LYS A 18 12.09 8.58 -6.31
N THR A 19 12.57 9.80 -6.11
CA THR A 19 13.31 10.21 -4.90
C THR A 19 12.42 10.38 -3.68
N LYS A 20 11.11 10.54 -3.88
CA LYS A 20 10.10 10.68 -2.82
C LYS A 20 8.99 9.65 -3.00
N PRO A 21 8.36 9.18 -1.90
CA PRO A 21 7.19 8.33 -1.98
C PRO A 21 6.06 9.00 -2.78
N VAL A 22 5.21 8.19 -3.41
CA VAL A 22 4.04 8.69 -4.14
C VAL A 22 3.01 9.23 -3.15
N PHE A 23 2.72 8.47 -2.11
CA PHE A 23 1.88 8.88 -0.99
C PHE A 23 2.06 7.90 0.17
N VAL A 24 2.35 8.41 1.36
CA VAL A 24 2.58 7.60 2.57
C VAL A 24 1.80 8.17 3.74
N TYR A 25 1.49 7.31 4.70
CA TYR A 25 0.93 7.68 5.99
C TYR A 25 1.92 8.56 6.76
N ASP A 26 1.38 9.50 7.53
CA ASP A 26 2.08 10.47 8.38
C ASP A 26 1.10 10.72 9.54
N GLU A 27 1.45 10.29 10.75
CA GLU A 27 0.52 10.28 11.88
C GLU A 27 0.05 11.69 12.30
N ASP A 28 0.85 12.71 12.02
CA ASP A 28 0.54 14.10 12.37
C ASP A 28 -0.37 14.79 11.35
N LYS A 29 -0.53 14.20 10.15
CA LYS A 29 -1.22 14.85 9.01
C LYS A 29 -2.34 14.03 8.40
N HIS A 30 -2.38 12.73 8.71
CA HIS A 30 -3.22 11.78 8.04
C HIS A 30 -4.01 10.91 9.03
N GLN A 31 -5.16 10.45 8.56
CA GLN A 31 -5.95 9.40 9.20
C GLN A 31 -5.69 8.07 8.50
N LEU A 32 -5.44 7.03 9.30
CA LEU A 32 -5.32 5.64 8.84
C LEU A 32 -6.54 4.85 9.32
N ALA A 33 -7.23 4.21 8.38
CA ALA A 33 -8.35 3.32 8.66
C ALA A 33 -8.08 1.94 8.06
N ALA A 34 -8.57 0.89 8.71
CA ALA A 34 -8.41 -0.49 8.26
C ALA A 34 -9.69 -1.30 8.48
N ASN A 35 -9.94 -2.24 7.57
CA ASN A 35 -10.94 -3.28 7.73
C ASN A 35 -10.31 -4.63 7.37
N PRO A 36 -9.83 -5.41 8.36
CA PRO A 36 -9.19 -6.70 8.13
C PRO A 36 -10.10 -7.72 7.46
N MET A 37 -11.42 -7.68 7.73
CA MET A 37 -12.39 -8.59 7.11
C MET A 37 -12.58 -8.32 5.62
N GLN A 38 -12.31 -7.09 5.17
CA GLN A 38 -12.36 -6.69 3.77
C GLN A 38 -10.97 -6.58 3.13
N PHE A 39 -9.90 -6.96 3.84
CA PHE A 39 -8.51 -6.78 3.43
C PHE A 39 -8.26 -5.37 2.87
N MET A 40 -8.77 -4.36 3.58
CA MET A 40 -8.76 -2.97 3.14
C MET A 40 -8.05 -2.06 4.14
N CYS A 41 -7.25 -1.12 3.64
CA CYS A 41 -6.79 0.03 4.41
C CYS A 41 -6.89 1.32 3.60
N ARG A 42 -6.96 2.44 4.31
CA ARG A 42 -7.08 3.77 3.73
C ARG A 42 -6.26 4.79 4.50
N ILE A 43 -5.50 5.59 3.75
CA ILE A 43 -4.83 6.79 4.20
C ILE A 43 -5.59 8.00 3.65
N GLN A 44 -5.86 8.99 4.48
CA GLN A 44 -6.51 10.22 4.06
C GLN A 44 -5.89 11.43 4.76
N THR A 45 -5.69 12.54 4.06
CA THR A 45 -5.30 13.81 4.69
C THR A 45 -6.43 14.40 5.52
N ASP A 46 -6.09 15.12 6.58
CA ASP A 46 -7.09 15.72 7.48
C ASP A 46 -8.00 16.74 6.77
N ASP A 47 -7.44 17.46 5.80
CA ASP A 47 -8.18 18.37 4.91
C ASP A 47 -9.04 17.63 3.85
N GLN A 48 -8.96 16.29 3.82
CA GLN A 48 -9.65 15.41 2.87
C GLN A 48 -9.34 15.67 1.38
N ALA A 49 -8.29 16.42 1.08
CA ALA A 49 -7.84 16.72 -0.28
C ALA A 49 -7.27 15.47 -0.96
N LYS A 50 -6.55 14.63 -0.20
CA LYS A 50 -5.93 13.40 -0.70
C LYS A 50 -6.43 12.17 0.02
N MET A 51 -6.57 11.09 -0.74
CA MET A 51 -6.96 9.79 -0.22
C MET A 51 -6.31 8.68 -1.07
N LEU A 52 -5.90 7.63 -0.38
CA LEU A 52 -5.45 6.37 -0.96
C LEU A 52 -6.15 5.23 -0.20
N GLN A 53 -6.93 4.43 -0.92
CA GLN A 53 -7.51 3.20 -0.41
C GLN A 53 -6.93 2.03 -1.18
N MET A 54 -6.47 1.03 -0.44
CA MET A 54 -5.91 -0.22 -0.94
C MET A 54 -6.82 -1.36 -0.50
N THR A 55 -7.10 -2.30 -1.39
CA THR A 55 -7.94 -3.47 -1.09
C THR A 55 -7.38 -4.70 -1.77
N LEU A 56 -7.05 -5.73 -1.00
CA LEU A 56 -6.61 -7.03 -1.51
C LEU A 56 -7.83 -7.91 -1.79
N ASP A 57 -7.75 -8.76 -2.82
CA ASP A 57 -8.80 -9.72 -3.16
C ASP A 57 -8.89 -10.91 -2.18
N LYS A 58 -7.84 -11.13 -1.41
CA LYS A 58 -7.71 -12.23 -0.45
C LYS A 58 -6.71 -11.88 0.66
N GLN A 59 -6.71 -12.70 1.70
CA GLN A 59 -5.74 -12.59 2.79
C GLN A 59 -4.29 -12.65 2.23
N PRO A 60 -3.41 -11.73 2.64
CA PRO A 60 -2.02 -11.74 2.22
C PRO A 60 -1.25 -12.90 2.86
N THR A 61 -0.62 -13.73 2.03
CA THR A 61 0.25 -14.84 2.46
C THR A 61 1.63 -14.62 1.87
N LEU A 62 2.70 -14.82 2.67
CA LEU A 62 4.07 -14.63 2.23
C LEU A 62 4.37 -15.39 0.93
N SER A 63 5.03 -14.73 -0.01
CA SER A 63 5.38 -15.25 -1.35
C SER A 63 4.20 -15.59 -2.26
N ALA A 64 2.96 -15.35 -1.84
CA ALA A 64 1.79 -15.48 -2.70
C ALA A 64 1.54 -14.21 -3.50
N THR A 65 0.84 -14.35 -4.62
CA THR A 65 0.40 -13.22 -5.45
C THR A 65 -1.07 -12.91 -5.21
N CYS A 66 -1.41 -11.64 -5.06
CA CYS A 66 -2.78 -11.14 -4.85
C CYS A 66 -3.12 -10.04 -5.86
N LYS A 67 -4.41 -9.77 -6.04
CA LYS A 67 -4.87 -8.58 -6.76
C LYS A 67 -5.03 -7.45 -5.76
N LEU A 68 -4.38 -6.33 -6.04
CA LEU A 68 -4.52 -5.09 -5.30
C LEU A 68 -5.38 -4.12 -6.11
N SER A 69 -6.53 -3.73 -5.56
CA SER A 69 -7.31 -2.63 -6.08
C SER A 69 -6.92 -1.34 -5.35
N VAL A 70 -6.62 -0.29 -6.12
CA VAL A 70 -6.26 1.03 -5.59
C VAL A 70 -7.32 2.04 -6.02
N LYS A 71 -7.86 2.76 -5.04
CA LYS A 71 -8.70 3.92 -5.27
C LYS A 71 -8.01 5.13 -4.69
N SER A 72 -7.80 6.17 -5.49
CA SER A 72 -7.13 7.37 -5.05
C SER A 72 -7.89 8.64 -5.43
N LYS A 73 -7.67 9.70 -4.66
CA LYS A 73 -8.13 11.07 -4.90
C LYS A 73 -6.97 12.01 -4.59
N GLY A 74 -6.63 12.93 -5.49
CA GLY A 74 -5.58 13.93 -5.26
C GLY A 74 -4.16 13.35 -5.12
N VAL A 75 -3.97 12.07 -5.42
CA VAL A 75 -2.68 11.37 -5.45
C VAL A 75 -2.33 11.09 -6.92
N PRO A 76 -1.07 11.28 -7.36
CA PRO A 76 -0.65 11.03 -8.75
C PRO A 76 -1.05 9.64 -9.24
N SER A 77 -1.28 9.50 -10.55
CA SER A 77 -1.86 8.33 -11.23
C SER A 77 -1.24 6.97 -10.85
N ILE A 78 -1.76 6.38 -9.77
CA ILE A 78 -1.52 4.98 -9.40
C ILE A 78 -2.51 4.12 -10.19
N GLY A 79 -2.05 3.01 -10.77
CA GLY A 79 -2.91 2.07 -11.48
C GLY A 79 -4.04 1.58 -10.58
N SER A 80 -5.27 1.51 -11.12
CA SER A 80 -6.47 1.16 -10.34
C SER A 80 -6.48 -0.31 -9.87
N GLN A 81 -5.79 -1.19 -10.59
CA GLN A 81 -5.65 -2.60 -10.28
C GLN A 81 -4.26 -3.09 -10.66
N CYS A 82 -3.62 -3.81 -9.74
CA CYS A 82 -2.28 -4.37 -9.92
C CYS A 82 -2.25 -5.82 -9.43
N GLN A 83 -1.43 -6.66 -10.06
CA GLN A 83 -1.09 -7.98 -9.53
C GLN A 83 0.20 -7.85 -8.70
N VAL A 84 0.15 -8.20 -7.42
CA VAL A 84 1.25 -7.95 -6.47
C VAL A 84 1.74 -9.21 -5.77
N GLU A 85 3.05 -9.37 -5.61
CA GLU A 85 3.68 -10.39 -4.76
C GLU A 85 3.78 -9.89 -3.32
N VAL A 86 3.45 -10.73 -2.34
CA VAL A 86 3.71 -10.48 -0.92
C VAL A 86 5.17 -10.78 -0.58
N LEU A 87 5.97 -9.74 -0.37
CA LEU A 87 7.41 -9.84 -0.13
C LEU A 87 7.77 -10.09 1.34
N LYS A 88 7.02 -9.48 2.26
CA LYS A 88 7.26 -9.51 3.70
C LYS A 88 5.94 -9.27 4.43
N ILE A 89 5.76 -9.95 5.56
CA ILE A 89 4.72 -9.69 6.56
C ILE A 89 5.44 -9.51 7.89
N ASP A 90 5.18 -8.40 8.57
CA ASP A 90 5.85 -8.06 9.83
C ASP A 90 4.92 -7.17 10.66
N GLY A 91 4.47 -7.71 11.79
CA GLY A 91 3.42 -7.12 12.60
C GLY A 91 2.13 -6.88 11.80
N ASP A 92 1.72 -5.63 11.76
CA ASP A 92 0.52 -5.12 11.08
C ASP A 92 0.80 -4.59 9.66
N LYS A 93 1.98 -4.85 9.10
CA LYS A 93 2.39 -4.37 7.78
C LYS A 93 2.68 -5.52 6.82
N VAL A 94 2.30 -5.28 5.57
CA VAL A 94 2.52 -6.20 4.46
C VAL A 94 3.20 -5.44 3.32
N TRP A 95 4.37 -5.93 2.89
CA TRP A 95 5.10 -5.37 1.76
C TRP A 95 4.67 -6.09 0.49
N LEU A 96 4.23 -5.31 -0.48
CA LEU A 96 3.70 -5.78 -1.75
C LEU A 96 4.53 -5.18 -2.88
N LEU A 97 4.75 -5.95 -3.94
CA LEU A 97 5.44 -5.48 -5.15
C LEU A 97 4.66 -5.88 -6.39
N ASP A 98 4.35 -4.89 -7.22
CA ASP A 98 3.96 -5.11 -8.60
C ASP A 98 5.24 -5.18 -9.47
N HIS A 99 5.43 -6.31 -10.15
CA HIS A 99 6.60 -6.53 -10.99
C HIS A 99 6.47 -5.89 -12.38
N GLU A 100 5.26 -5.54 -12.82
CA GLU A 100 5.04 -4.88 -14.12
C GLU A 100 5.30 -3.38 -14.01
N SER A 101 4.72 -2.72 -13.02
CA SER A 101 4.87 -1.27 -12.81
C SER A 101 6.08 -0.88 -11.94
N TYR A 102 6.72 -1.86 -11.30
CA TYR A 102 7.75 -1.65 -10.26
C TYR A 102 7.28 -0.78 -9.09
N MET A 103 5.96 -0.62 -8.92
CA MET A 103 5.37 0.01 -7.74
C MET A 103 5.42 -0.94 -6.56
N SER A 104 5.78 -0.40 -5.41
CA SER A 104 5.75 -1.11 -4.14
C SER A 104 4.75 -0.45 -3.20
N PHE A 105 4.04 -1.28 -2.46
CA PHE A 105 2.99 -0.86 -1.55
C PHE A 105 3.31 -1.43 -0.17
N ILE A 106 3.15 -0.61 0.87
CA ILE A 106 3.08 -1.10 2.24
C ILE A 106 1.62 -0.98 2.65
N PHE A 107 1.02 -2.13 2.86
CA PHE A 107 -0.37 -2.29 3.22
C PHE A 107 -0.51 -2.52 4.72
N TYR A 108 -1.39 -1.76 5.37
CA TYR A 108 -1.68 -1.93 6.79
C TYR A 108 -2.76 -2.99 6.99
N TYR A 109 -2.42 -4.04 7.72
CA TYR A 109 -3.24 -5.22 7.98
C TYR A 109 -3.11 -5.61 9.47
N PRO A 110 -3.91 -5.01 10.37
CA PRO A 110 -3.86 -5.37 11.78
C PRO A 110 -4.36 -6.80 11.94
N GLN A 111 -3.54 -7.64 12.57
CA GLN A 111 -3.89 -9.01 12.93
C GLN A 111 -5.02 -8.97 13.96
N GLN A 112 -5.99 -9.88 13.84
CA GLN A 112 -7.06 -10.06 14.83
C GLN A 112 -6.56 -10.78 16.07
#